data_AF-A0A640V5P4-F1
#
_entry.id   AF-A0A640V5P4-F1
#
_cell.length_a   1.000
_cell.length_b   1.000
_cell.length_c   1.000
_cell.angle_alpha   90.00
_cell.angle_beta   90.00
_cell.angle_gamma   90.00
#
_symmetry.space_group_name_H-M   'P 1'
#
loop_
_entity.id
_entity.type
_entity.pdbx_description
1 polymer ?
#
loop_
_entity_poly.entity_id
_entity_poly.type
_entity_poly.pdbx_seq_one_letter_code
_entity_poly.pdbx_strand_id
1 'polypeptide(L)' 'MPDPYSDNTPVGYVTNFYVTPSQRNRGAGSALLEAMKQHSRSAGFDTLIVWPSQRSSPLWQRSGFQPPEELLELPLDT' A
#
# COMPACT_ATOMS: atom_id res chain seq x y z
N MET A 1 29.95 -6.66 -0.69
CA MET A 1 29.39 -6.06 -1.92
C MET A 1 27.90 -6.37 -1.90
N PRO A 2 26.99 -5.38 -2.00
CA PRO A 2 25.58 -5.69 -2.22
C PRO A 2 25.46 -6.45 -3.55
N ASP A 3 24.72 -7.54 -3.55
CA ASP A 3 24.43 -8.35 -4.74
C ASP A 3 23.14 -7.79 -5.38
N PRO A 4 23.21 -7.22 -6.60
CA PRO A 4 22.04 -6.62 -7.25
C PRO A 4 21.00 -7.65 -7.72
N TYR A 5 21.24 -8.96 -7.56
CA TYR A 5 20.38 -10.03 -8.06
C TYR A 5 19.83 -10.97 -6.98
N SER A 6 20.27 -10.85 -5.73
CA SER A 6 19.69 -11.61 -4.62
C SER A 6 18.35 -11.00 -4.20
N ASP A 7 17.26 -11.76 -4.34
CA ASP A 7 15.88 -11.45 -3.94
C ASP A 7 15.22 -10.25 -4.64
N ASN A 8 15.09 -10.32 -5.97
CA ASN A 8 14.32 -9.35 -6.76
C ASN A 8 12.80 -9.59 -6.68
N THR A 9 12.28 -9.68 -5.46
CA THR A 9 10.83 -9.85 -5.24
C THR A 9 10.12 -8.53 -5.58
N PRO A 10 9.04 -8.55 -6.37
CA PRO A 10 8.40 -7.32 -6.81
C PRO A 10 7.70 -6.62 -5.64
N VAL A 11 7.86 -5.30 -5.59
CA VAL A 11 7.15 -4.40 -4.65
C VAL A 11 6.01 -3.71 -5.40
N GLY A 12 4.83 -3.63 -4.77
CA GLY A 12 3.66 -3.00 -5.35
C GLY A 12 3.40 -1.62 -4.76
N TYR A 13 3.17 -0.61 -5.61
CA TYR A 13 2.77 0.72 -5.16
C TYR A 13 1.26 0.92 -5.30
N VAL A 14 0.62 1.30 -4.20
CA VAL A 14 -0.81 1.62 -4.18
C VAL A 14 -0.97 3.14 -4.28
N THR A 15 -1.14 3.63 -5.50
CA THR A 15 -1.18 5.07 -5.79
C THR A 15 -2.60 5.65 -5.84
N ASN A 16 -3.58 4.86 -6.28
CA ASN A 16 -4.96 5.30 -6.44
C ASN A 16 -5.92 4.31 -5.77
N PHE A 17 -6.41 4.67 -4.58
CA PHE A 17 -7.40 3.89 -3.85
C PHE A 17 -8.60 4.78 -3.50
N TYR A 18 -9.71 4.58 -4.19
CA TYR A 18 -10.87 5.47 -4.08
C TYR A 18 -12.20 4.71 -4.12
N VAL A 19 -13.12 5.17 -3.26
CA VAL A 19 -14.52 4.74 -3.26
C VAL A 19 -15.39 5.96 -3.43
N THR A 20 -16.29 5.90 -4.42
CA THR A 20 -17.26 6.97 -4.70
C THR A 20 -18.10 7.26 -3.46
N PRO A 21 -18.47 8.53 -3.20
CA PRO A 21 -19.18 8.91 -1.97
C PRO A 21 -20.46 8.11 -1.73
N SER A 22 -21.21 7.79 -2.79
CA SER A 22 -22.45 7.01 -2.74
C SER A 22 -22.29 5.56 -2.29
N GLN A 23 -21.06 5.02 -2.35
CA GLN A 23 -20.74 3.64 -1.96
C GLN A 23 -19.93 3.53 -0.65
N ARG A 24 -19.65 4.66 0.01
CA ARG A 24 -18.91 4.66 1.29
C ARG A 24 -19.76 4.06 2.41
N ASN A 25 -19.08 3.47 3.40
CA ASN A 25 -19.69 2.81 4.57
C ASN A 25 -20.62 1.63 4.23
N ARG A 26 -20.49 1.07 3.01
CA ARG A 26 -21.25 -0.10 2.52
C ARG A 26 -20.36 -1.33 2.24
N GLY A 27 -19.13 -1.32 2.75
CA GLY A 27 -18.18 -2.43 2.55
C GLY A 27 -17.38 -2.39 1.24
N ALA A 28 -17.72 -1.54 0.28
CA ALA A 28 -17.01 -1.45 -1.02
C ALA A 28 -15.49 -1.23 -0.88
N GLY A 29 -15.06 -0.37 0.05
CA GLY A 29 -13.63 -0.14 0.31
C GLY A 29 -12.92 -1.37 0.87
N SER A 30 -13.55 -2.09 1.79
CA SER A 30 -12.98 -3.33 2.33
C SER A 30 -12.90 -4.42 1.25
N ALA A 31 -13.94 -4.56 0.42
CA ALA A 31 -13.94 -5.51 -0.68
C ALA A 31 -12.85 -5.20 -1.71
N LEU A 32 -12.67 -3.93 -2.06
CA LEU A 32 -11.59 -3.49 -2.96
C LEU A 32 -10.20 -3.79 -2.38
N LEU A 33 -10.03 -3.54 -1.08
CA LEU A 33 -8.76 -3.77 -0.39
C LEU A 33 -8.39 -5.26 -0.34
N GLU A 34 -9.35 -6.14 -0.06
CA GLU A 34 -9.12 -7.58 -0.05
C GLU A 34 -8.85 -8.13 -1.46
N ALA A 35 -9.58 -7.64 -2.47
CA ALA A 35 -9.31 -7.99 -3.87
C ALA A 35 -7.89 -7.57 -4.29
N MET A 36 -7.46 -6.37 -3.90
CA MET A 36 -6.11 -5.88 -4.15
C MET A 36 -5.06 -6.78 -3.48
N LYS A 37 -5.20 -7.09 -2.18
CA LYS A 37 -4.26 -7.97 -1.48
C LYS A 37 -4.19 -9.37 -2.11
N GLN A 38 -5.34 -9.93 -2.49
CA GLN A 38 -5.39 -11.25 -3.14
C GLN A 38 -4.68 -11.22 -4.48
N HIS A 39 -4.92 -10.19 -5.29
CA HIS A 39 -4.22 -9.99 -6.55
C HIS A 39 -2.71 -9.87 -6.35
N SER A 40 -2.27 -9.03 -5.41
CA SER A 40 -0.85 -8.83 -5.13
C SER A 40 -0.14 -10.12 -4.71
N ARG A 41 -0.76 -10.92 -3.82
CA ARG A 41 -0.22 -12.23 -3.45
C ARG A 41 -0.12 -13.18 -4.65
N SER A 42 -1.17 -13.22 -5.49
CA SER A 42 -1.19 -14.10 -6.68
C SER A 42 -0.15 -13.71 -7.74
N ALA A 43 0.21 -12.42 -7.80
CA ALA A 43 1.21 -11.89 -8.70
C ALA A 43 2.64 -11.95 -8.13
N GLY A 44 2.82 -12.47 -6.91
CA GLY A 44 4.13 -12.67 -6.29
C GLY A 44 4.74 -11.44 -5.64
N PHE A 45 3.94 -10.40 -5.35
CA PHE A 45 4.41 -9.26 -4.57
C PHE A 45 4.60 -9.66 -3.10
N ASP A 46 5.73 -9.28 -2.50
CA ASP A 46 5.95 -9.47 -1.05
C ASP A 46 5.48 -8.27 -0.22
N THR A 47 5.50 -7.07 -0.82
CA THR A 47 5.33 -5.81 -0.13
C THR A 47 4.42 -4.88 -0.93
N LEU A 48 3.50 -4.21 -0.22
CA LEU A 48 2.71 -3.11 -0.75
C LEU A 48 3.06 -1.82 -0.03
N ILE A 49 3.40 -0.79 -0.80
CA ILE A 49 3.73 0.55 -0.31
C ILE A 49 2.59 1.51 -0.64
N VAL A 50 2.27 2.38 0.31
CA VAL A 50 1.26 3.43 0.18
C VAL A 50 1.77 4.73 0.80
N TRP A 51 1.36 5.86 0.25
CA TRP A 51 1.54 7.19 0.85
C TRP A 51 0.21 7.71 1.37
N PRO A 52 -0.14 7.40 2.63
CA PRO A 52 -1.41 7.81 3.17
C PRO A 52 -1.41 9.31 3.52
N SER A 53 -2.48 10.00 3.17
CA SER A 53 -2.82 11.26 3.83
C SER A 53 -3.24 11.01 5.29
N GLN A 54 -3.16 12.04 6.14
CA GLN A 54 -3.63 11.98 7.54
C GLN A 54 -5.05 11.43 7.68
N ARG A 55 -5.93 11.76 6.73
CA ARG A 55 -7.32 11.28 6.69
C ARG A 55 -7.42 9.78 6.39
N SER A 56 -6.53 9.25 5.55
CA SER A 56 -6.54 7.86 5.11
C SER A 56 -5.70 6.93 5.97
N SER A 57 -4.75 7.42 6.77
CA SER A 57 -3.87 6.58 7.60
C SER A 57 -4.61 5.54 8.46
N PRO A 58 -5.73 5.87 9.15
CA PRO A 58 -6.45 4.88 9.95
C PRO A 58 -7.01 3.70 9.14
N LEU A 59 -7.34 3.90 7.86
CA LEU A 59 -7.78 2.82 6.96
C LEU A 59 -6.65 1.84 6.68
N TRP A 60 -5.45 2.36 6.40
CA TRP A 60 -4.29 1.53 6.06
C TRP A 60 -3.81 0.75 7.29
N GLN A 61 -3.69 1.41 8.44
CA GLN A 61 -3.28 0.77 9.70
C GLN A 61 -4.19 -0.39 10.09
N ARG A 62 -5.52 -0.18 10.13
CA ARG A 62 -6.48 -1.26 10.46
C ARG A 62 -6.49 -2.41 9.45
N SER A 63 -5.94 -2.17 8.26
CA SER A 63 -5.86 -3.19 7.20
C SER A 63 -4.55 -3.98 7.19
N GLY A 64 -3.65 -3.69 8.12
CA GLY A 64 -2.39 -4.41 8.32
C GLY A 64 -1.15 -3.67 7.83
N PHE A 65 -1.29 -2.50 7.19
CA PHE A 65 -0.14 -1.69 6.81
C PHE A 65 0.52 -1.10 8.05
N GLN A 66 1.84 -1.21 8.13
CA GLN A 66 2.64 -0.69 9.22
C GLN A 66 3.50 0.49 8.73
N PRO A 67 3.86 1.44 9.60
CA PRO A 67 4.92 2.39 9.27
C PRO A 67 6.21 1.61 8.96
N PRO A 68 7.01 2.08 8.00
CA PRO A 68 8.30 1.45 7.68
C PRO A 68 9.28 1.61 8.85
N GLU A 69 10.09 0.58 9.11
CA GLU A 69 11.11 0.61 10.17
C GLU A 69 12.35 1.43 9.77
N GLU A 70 12.73 1.41 8.48
CA GLU A 70 13.99 1.97 7.97
C GLU A 70 13.81 2.95 6.80
N LEU A 71 12.69 3.69 6.73
CA LEU A 71 12.48 4.70 5.69
C LEU A 71 13.12 6.04 6.06
N LEU A 72 13.97 6.55 5.17
CA LEU A 72 14.46 7.93 5.21
C LEU A 72 13.93 8.68 3.98
N GLU A 73 13.24 9.79 4.23
CA GLU A 73 12.78 10.71 3.18
C GLU A 73 13.59 12.01 3.26
N LEU A 74 14.04 12.51 2.11
CA LEU A 74 14.61 13.85 1.98
C LEU A 74 13.64 14.71 1.16
N PRO A 75 12.80 15.54 1.80
CA PRO A 75 12.02 16.53 1.07
C PRO A 75 12.98 17.57 0.48
N LEU A 76 12.82 17.86 -0.81
CA LEU A 76 13.51 18.95 -1.48
C LEU A 76 12.50 20.04 -1.78
N ASP A 77 12.76 21.25 -1.31
CA ASP A 77 11.95 22.41 -1.66
C ASP A 77 12.01 22.59 -3.18
N THR A 78 10.84 22.65 -3.82
CA THR A 78 10.71 23.00 -5.24
C THR A 78 10.37 24.47 -5.37
#